data_AF-A0A3M1F283-F1
#
_entry.id   AF-A0A3M1F283-F1
#
_cell.length_a   1.000
_cell.length_b   1.000
_cell.length_c   1.000
_cell.angle_alpha   90.00
_cell.angle_beta   90.00
_cell.angle_gamma   90.00
#
_symmetry.space_group_name_H-M   'P 1'
#
loop_
_entity.id
_entity.type
_entity.pdbx_description
1 polymer ?
#
loop_
_entity_poly.entity_id
_entity_poly.type
_entity_poly.pdbx_seq_one_letter_code
_entity_poly.pdbx_strand_id
1 'polypeptide(L)'
;QVEDQVALLVAGDISGVQDFIYTITSRGATPGLRGRSFYLQLLTDAVARYVLRRLDLPITNLIYAGGGNFYLLARPGDLEELTKIQQEISRALLQHHRGALYLAVAGAPLAGKDFFQGRISRAWGQVHEVLQAVKARRFAELPAEELAQLFQPQGSGGNEEGQCQVCGQEHEQVEQEDATDPESVRKCPACVAFEKLGDELRNARFVALDLIESQPVVLDLSQSYGTWQDVLAALGTRVQVCSALQDVPQMTGQGRRVLLALDDDSVGELRPGARLAVGRRLLVNTTPTLQATERANLLEDASFSQSDKDDLPQAGRVKPFSVLAHQAEGIKRLGVLRMDVDNLGRIFREGLGEAATLSRVASLSFAVSLYFEGWVAALAESMKTQWGDRLYAIYSGGDDLFFVGAWDAVAELAIRIRADLSRYTGGHPAIHASGGMVLIGGKYPLYQAAQDAGDAEHRAK
;
A
#
# COMPACT_ATOMS: atom_id res chain seq x y z
N GLN A 1 -30.56 -3.69 26.21
CA GLN A 1 -30.09 -4.20 27.51
C GLN A 1 -28.59 -4.47 27.37
N VAL A 2 -27.81 -4.45 28.46
CA VAL A 2 -26.33 -4.49 28.36
C VAL A 2 -25.80 -5.85 27.85
N GLU A 3 -26.61 -6.91 27.98
CA GLU A 3 -26.29 -8.25 27.49
C GLU A 3 -26.69 -8.49 26.03
N ASP A 4 -27.54 -7.63 25.45
CA ASP A 4 -28.01 -7.80 24.08
C ASP A 4 -26.86 -7.56 23.10
N GLN A 5 -26.82 -8.34 22.02
CA GLN A 5 -25.99 -8.02 20.86
C GLN A 5 -26.53 -6.75 20.21
N VAL A 6 -25.69 -5.71 20.19
CA VAL A 6 -26.06 -4.38 19.68
C VAL A 6 -25.31 -4.03 18.39
N ALA A 7 -24.19 -4.68 18.13
CA ALA A 7 -23.38 -4.45 16.93
C ALA A 7 -22.58 -5.70 16.54
N LEU A 8 -21.95 -5.62 15.38
CA LEU A 8 -20.95 -6.55 14.89
C LEU A 8 -19.66 -5.77 14.62
N LEU A 9 -18.54 -6.20 15.21
CA LEU A 9 -17.23 -5.72 14.81
C LEU A 9 -16.78 -6.50 13.60
N VAL A 10 -16.63 -5.84 12.46
CA VAL A 10 -16.11 -6.46 11.23
C VAL A 10 -14.69 -5.98 11.02
N ALA A 11 -13.79 -6.91 10.72
CA ALA A 11 -12.41 -6.62 10.37
C ALA A 11 -12.07 -7.24 9.02
N GLY A 12 -11.20 -6.58 8.27
CA GLY A 12 -10.59 -7.13 7.07
C GLY A 12 -9.09 -6.96 7.06
N ASP A 13 -8.38 -7.93 6.47
CA ASP A 13 -6.93 -8.02 6.48
C ASP A 13 -6.43 -8.61 5.14
N ILE A 14 -5.57 -7.85 4.44
CA ILE A 14 -4.91 -8.29 3.21
C ILE A 14 -3.71 -9.18 3.53
N SER A 15 -3.75 -10.40 3.00
CA SER A 15 -2.65 -11.37 3.02
C SER A 15 -1.82 -11.32 1.74
N GLY A 16 -0.51 -11.52 1.87
CA GLY A 16 0.45 -11.53 0.74
C GLY A 16 1.05 -10.15 0.41
N VAL A 17 0.86 -9.13 1.26
CA VAL A 17 1.36 -7.76 1.03
C VAL A 17 2.87 -7.71 0.77
N GLN A 18 3.67 -8.35 1.63
CA GLN A 18 5.13 -8.32 1.51
C GLN A 18 5.60 -8.95 0.20
N ASP A 19 5.17 -10.19 -0.08
CA ASP A 19 5.54 -10.87 -1.33
C ASP A 19 5.07 -10.09 -2.55
N PHE A 20 3.87 -9.51 -2.50
CA PHE A 20 3.32 -8.73 -3.60
C PHE A 20 4.12 -7.45 -3.89
N ILE A 21 4.54 -6.71 -2.85
CA ILE A 21 5.37 -5.52 -3.05
C ILE A 21 6.76 -5.93 -3.49
N TYR A 22 7.39 -6.85 -2.78
CA TYR A 22 8.83 -7.08 -2.89
C TYR A 22 9.22 -8.03 -4.02
N THR A 23 8.35 -8.91 -4.52
CA THR A 23 8.71 -9.84 -5.62
C THR A 23 8.75 -9.12 -6.97
N ILE A 24 9.81 -8.33 -7.19
CA ILE A 24 10.13 -7.70 -8.47
C ILE A 24 11.65 -7.74 -8.76
N THR A 25 12.02 -7.88 -10.03
CA THR A 25 13.42 -7.85 -10.46
C THR A 25 13.99 -6.44 -10.55
N SER A 26 15.32 -6.28 -10.67
CA SER A 26 16.02 -4.99 -10.53
C SER A 26 15.87 -4.01 -11.70
N ARG A 27 15.50 -4.45 -12.92
CA ARG A 27 15.40 -3.57 -14.10
C ARG A 27 13.99 -2.95 -14.17
N GLY A 28 13.89 -1.61 -14.14
CA GLY A 28 12.61 -0.88 -14.22
C GLY A 28 11.77 -0.84 -12.93
N ALA A 29 12.27 -1.42 -11.84
CA ALA A 29 11.51 -1.73 -10.62
C ALA A 29 10.88 -0.55 -9.86
N THR A 30 11.46 0.65 -9.98
CA THR A 30 11.26 1.65 -8.93
C THR A 30 9.87 2.29 -8.92
N PRO A 31 9.33 2.81 -10.05
CA PRO A 31 7.94 3.27 -10.09
C PRO A 31 6.95 2.13 -9.79
N GLY A 32 7.27 0.91 -10.22
CA GLY A 32 6.45 -0.28 -9.97
C GLY A 32 6.21 -0.56 -8.48
N LEU A 33 7.25 -0.48 -7.63
CA LEU A 33 7.12 -0.66 -6.18
C LEU A 33 6.17 0.34 -5.53
N ARG A 34 6.36 1.61 -5.88
CA ARG A 34 5.53 2.71 -5.38
C ARG A 34 4.08 2.50 -5.80
N GLY A 35 3.86 2.16 -7.08
CA GLY A 35 2.54 1.85 -7.61
C GLY A 35 1.86 0.67 -6.91
N ARG A 36 2.58 -0.44 -6.69
CA ARG A 36 2.06 -1.60 -5.94
C ARG A 36 1.72 -1.25 -4.50
N SER A 37 2.58 -0.51 -3.81
CA SER A 37 2.37 -0.12 -2.42
C SER A 37 1.16 0.81 -2.28
N PHE A 38 1.04 1.81 -3.15
CA PHE A 38 -0.14 2.69 -3.17
C PHE A 38 -1.42 1.94 -3.56
N TYR A 39 -1.32 0.99 -4.52
CA TYR A 39 -2.44 0.12 -4.88
C TYR A 39 -2.98 -0.65 -3.67
N LEU A 40 -2.13 -1.19 -2.79
CA LEU A 40 -2.60 -1.90 -1.60
C LEU A 40 -3.40 -1.01 -0.67
N GLN A 41 -3.03 0.27 -0.56
CA GLN A 41 -3.84 1.24 0.20
C GLN A 41 -5.19 1.49 -0.49
N LEU A 42 -5.20 1.69 -1.82
CA LEU A 42 -6.43 1.86 -2.59
C LEU A 42 -7.33 0.62 -2.51
N LEU A 43 -6.74 -0.57 -2.53
CA LEU A 43 -7.46 -1.84 -2.42
C LEU A 43 -8.12 -1.95 -1.04
N THR A 44 -7.40 -1.60 0.03
CA THR A 44 -7.96 -1.58 1.39
C THR A 44 -9.19 -0.66 1.46
N ASP A 45 -9.08 0.56 0.91
CA ASP A 45 -10.20 1.51 0.87
C ASP A 45 -11.37 1.03 0.01
N ALA A 46 -11.08 0.48 -1.17
CA ALA A 46 -12.11 -0.02 -2.08
C ALA A 46 -12.87 -1.19 -1.48
N VAL A 47 -12.17 -2.13 -0.81
CA VAL A 47 -12.80 -3.27 -0.15
C VAL A 47 -13.62 -2.81 1.05
N ALA A 48 -13.09 -1.96 1.91
CA ALA A 48 -13.85 -1.42 3.05
C ALA A 48 -15.16 -0.75 2.59
N ARG A 49 -15.10 0.05 1.52
CA ARG A 49 -16.27 0.68 0.88
C ARG A 49 -17.19 -0.34 0.21
N TYR A 50 -16.63 -1.40 -0.38
CA TYR A 50 -17.41 -2.49 -0.95
C TYR A 50 -18.23 -3.20 0.12
N VAL A 51 -17.61 -3.59 1.24
CA VAL A 51 -18.29 -4.22 2.38
C VAL A 51 -19.40 -3.31 2.91
N LEU A 52 -19.11 -2.02 3.17
CA LEU A 52 -20.11 -1.05 3.61
C LEU A 52 -21.30 -0.95 2.65
N ARG A 53 -21.05 -0.90 1.33
CA ARG A 53 -22.11 -0.82 0.32
C ARG A 53 -22.94 -2.10 0.24
N ARG A 54 -22.32 -3.28 0.37
CA ARG A 54 -23.05 -4.56 0.39
C ARG A 54 -23.93 -4.70 1.62
N LEU A 55 -23.52 -4.10 2.74
CA LEU A 55 -24.29 -4.03 3.97
C LEU A 55 -25.23 -2.82 4.04
N ASP A 56 -25.29 -1.94 3.03
CA ASP A 56 -26.07 -0.70 3.07
C ASP A 56 -25.76 0.18 4.30
N LEU A 57 -24.46 0.34 4.59
CA LEU A 57 -23.96 1.14 5.71
C LEU A 57 -23.24 2.41 5.21
N PRO A 58 -23.36 3.54 5.92
CA PRO A 58 -22.66 4.77 5.56
C PRO A 58 -21.16 4.68 5.92
N ILE A 59 -20.34 5.55 5.32
CA ILE A 59 -18.89 5.62 5.58
C ILE A 59 -18.55 5.88 7.05
N THR A 60 -19.46 6.47 7.83
CA THR A 60 -19.29 6.72 9.27
C THR A 60 -19.19 5.44 10.10
N ASN A 61 -19.52 4.28 9.53
CA ASN A 61 -19.35 2.98 10.16
C ASN A 61 -17.91 2.44 10.01
N LEU A 62 -17.09 3.01 9.13
CA LEU A 62 -15.67 2.68 9.02
C LEU A 62 -14.89 3.34 10.17
N ILE A 63 -14.31 2.52 11.03
CA ILE A 63 -13.50 2.97 12.17
C ILE A 63 -12.08 3.31 11.70
N TYR A 64 -11.50 2.45 10.86
CA TYR A 64 -10.13 2.53 10.39
C TYR A 64 -9.97 1.79 9.06
N ALA A 65 -9.12 2.32 8.18
CA ALA A 65 -8.61 1.64 6.99
C ALA A 65 -7.18 2.12 6.72
N GLY A 66 -6.20 1.21 6.75
CA GLY A 66 -4.78 1.51 6.60
C GLY A 66 -3.91 0.27 6.81
N GLY A 67 -2.68 0.29 6.28
CA GLY A 67 -1.73 -0.84 6.44
C GLY A 67 -2.26 -2.21 5.98
N GLY A 68 -3.14 -2.24 4.97
CA GLY A 68 -3.77 -3.49 4.52
C GLY A 68 -4.91 -4.01 5.40
N ASN A 69 -5.30 -3.27 6.44
CA ASN A 69 -6.32 -3.66 7.40
C ASN A 69 -7.46 -2.63 7.45
N PHE A 70 -8.67 -3.08 7.77
CA PHE A 70 -9.78 -2.18 8.09
C PHE A 70 -10.66 -2.75 9.20
N TYR A 71 -11.34 -1.85 9.91
CA TYR A 71 -12.31 -2.17 10.95
C TYR A 71 -13.57 -1.34 10.75
N LEU A 72 -14.74 -1.96 10.83
CA LEU A 72 -16.04 -1.27 10.75
C LEU A 72 -17.03 -1.83 11.77
N LEU A 73 -18.03 -1.02 12.11
CA LEU A 73 -19.20 -1.47 12.87
C LEU A 73 -20.35 -1.78 11.94
N ALA A 74 -20.94 -2.96 12.09
CA ALA A 74 -22.12 -3.40 11.37
C ALA A 74 -23.25 -3.76 12.33
N ARG A 75 -24.43 -4.06 11.79
CA ARG A 75 -25.59 -4.53 12.56
C ARG A 75 -25.37 -6.00 12.93
N PRO A 76 -25.90 -6.51 14.06
CA PRO A 76 -25.71 -7.90 14.47
C PRO A 76 -26.04 -8.94 13.39
N GLY A 77 -27.14 -8.74 12.64
CA GLY A 77 -27.58 -9.66 11.58
C GLY A 77 -26.71 -9.64 10.32
N ASP A 78 -25.84 -8.65 10.15
CA ASP A 78 -24.97 -8.54 8.95
C ASP A 78 -23.90 -9.67 8.90
N LEU A 79 -23.72 -10.41 10.00
CA LEU A 79 -22.79 -11.54 10.07
C LEU A 79 -23.08 -12.62 9.02
N GLU A 80 -24.36 -12.84 8.71
CA GLU A 80 -24.80 -13.86 7.74
C GLU A 80 -24.38 -13.51 6.30
N GLU A 81 -24.26 -12.21 5.98
CA GLU A 81 -23.89 -11.73 4.66
C GLU A 81 -22.37 -11.74 4.43
N LEU A 82 -21.54 -11.77 5.49
CA LEU A 82 -20.09 -11.66 5.36
C LEU A 82 -19.48 -12.78 4.49
N THR A 83 -20.02 -14.00 4.56
CA THR A 83 -19.51 -15.12 3.74
C THR A 83 -19.72 -14.84 2.25
N LYS A 84 -20.87 -14.29 1.88
CA LYS A 84 -21.19 -13.94 0.48
C LYS A 84 -20.32 -12.79 -0.01
N ILE A 85 -20.14 -11.76 0.83
CA ILE A 85 -19.25 -10.63 0.53
C ILE A 85 -17.80 -11.11 0.36
N GLN A 86 -17.34 -12.02 1.22
CA GLN A 86 -16.03 -12.65 1.13
C GLN A 86 -15.85 -13.41 -0.20
N GLN A 87 -16.85 -14.18 -0.65
CA GLN A 87 -16.82 -14.86 -1.94
C GLN A 87 -16.71 -13.87 -3.11
N GLU A 88 -17.48 -12.78 -3.09
CA GLU A 88 -17.46 -11.75 -4.14
C GLU A 88 -16.07 -11.08 -4.23
N ILE A 89 -15.47 -10.72 -3.10
CA ILE A 89 -14.11 -10.17 -3.03
C ILE A 89 -13.08 -11.18 -3.52
N SER A 90 -13.20 -12.44 -3.08
CA SER A 90 -12.27 -13.50 -3.46
C SER A 90 -12.29 -13.81 -4.94
N ARG A 91 -13.46 -13.78 -5.61
CA ARG A 91 -13.52 -13.90 -7.07
C ARG A 91 -12.78 -12.75 -7.76
N ALA A 92 -12.98 -11.51 -7.32
CA ALA A 92 -12.30 -10.36 -7.90
C ALA A 92 -10.78 -10.45 -7.75
N LEU A 93 -10.29 -10.81 -6.57
CA LEU A 93 -8.85 -10.95 -6.32
C LEU A 93 -8.26 -12.15 -7.06
N LEU A 94 -8.93 -13.30 -7.08
CA LEU A 94 -8.43 -14.50 -7.72
C LEU A 94 -8.39 -14.36 -9.25
N GLN A 95 -9.38 -13.69 -9.83
CA GLN A 95 -9.43 -13.42 -11.27
C GLN A 95 -8.24 -12.59 -11.75
N HIS A 96 -7.81 -11.60 -10.97
CA HIS A 96 -6.82 -10.63 -11.45
C HIS A 96 -5.43 -10.80 -10.83
N HIS A 97 -5.31 -11.43 -9.66
CA HIS A 97 -4.03 -11.65 -8.97
C HIS A 97 -3.60 -13.12 -8.87
N ARG A 98 -4.42 -14.09 -9.32
CA ARG A 98 -4.10 -15.54 -9.32
C ARG A 98 -3.61 -16.10 -7.97
N GLY A 99 -3.95 -15.44 -6.86
CA GLY A 99 -3.51 -15.83 -5.52
C GLY A 99 -2.27 -15.11 -4.99
N ALA A 100 -1.71 -14.12 -5.70
CA ALA A 100 -0.68 -13.25 -5.13
C ALA A 100 -1.21 -12.45 -3.92
N LEU A 101 -2.48 -12.06 -3.98
CA LEU A 101 -3.19 -11.40 -2.88
C LEU A 101 -4.42 -12.20 -2.46
N TYR A 102 -4.75 -12.11 -1.18
CA TYR A 102 -6.01 -12.58 -0.61
C TYR A 102 -6.46 -11.56 0.43
N LEU A 103 -7.76 -11.41 0.64
CA LEU A 103 -8.29 -10.56 1.70
C LEU A 103 -9.26 -11.40 2.51
N ALA A 104 -9.05 -11.45 3.83
CA ALA A 104 -9.98 -12.09 4.75
C ALA A 104 -10.90 -11.03 5.36
N VAL A 105 -12.21 -11.29 5.41
CA VAL A 105 -13.20 -10.52 6.15
C VAL A 105 -13.80 -11.42 7.24
N ALA A 106 -13.87 -10.93 8.46
CA ALA A 106 -14.47 -11.64 9.59
C ALA A 106 -15.28 -10.71 10.49
N GLY A 107 -16.20 -11.29 11.26
CA GLY A 107 -17.04 -10.57 12.21
C GLY A 107 -16.95 -11.16 13.62
N ALA A 108 -17.00 -10.31 14.64
CA ALA A 108 -17.16 -10.68 16.04
C ALA A 108 -18.37 -9.94 16.65
N PRO A 109 -19.37 -10.64 17.22
CA PRO A 109 -20.52 -10.00 17.84
C PRO A 109 -20.12 -9.09 19.01
N LEU A 110 -20.81 -7.97 19.15
CA LEU A 110 -20.63 -7.02 20.24
C LEU A 110 -21.93 -6.87 21.04
N ALA A 111 -21.86 -7.15 22.34
CA ALA A 111 -22.91 -6.83 23.28
C ALA A 111 -22.72 -5.43 23.89
N GLY A 112 -23.79 -4.86 24.45
CA GLY A 112 -23.72 -3.54 25.10
C GLY A 112 -22.62 -3.43 26.17
N LYS A 113 -22.35 -4.50 26.93
CA LYS A 113 -21.29 -4.58 27.95
C LYS A 113 -19.89 -4.43 27.39
N ASP A 114 -19.68 -4.77 26.12
CA ASP A 114 -18.34 -4.83 25.53
C ASP A 114 -17.77 -3.43 25.29
N PHE A 115 -18.62 -2.41 25.21
CA PHE A 115 -18.19 -1.01 25.06
C PHE A 115 -17.62 -0.38 26.34
N PHE A 116 -17.67 -1.09 27.47
CA PHE A 116 -17.29 -0.56 28.78
C PHE A 116 -16.22 -1.41 29.46
N GLN A 117 -15.49 -0.77 30.39
CA GLN A 117 -14.52 -1.44 31.29
C GLN A 117 -13.46 -2.27 30.55
N GLY A 118 -12.96 -1.77 29.42
CA GLY A 118 -11.90 -2.42 28.66
C GLY A 118 -12.29 -3.70 27.92
N ARG A 119 -13.57 -4.13 27.99
CA ARG A 119 -14.00 -5.39 27.37
C ARG A 119 -13.90 -5.37 25.85
N ILE A 120 -13.90 -4.19 25.24
CA ILE A 120 -13.82 -4.00 23.79
C ILE A 120 -12.56 -4.64 23.20
N SER A 121 -11.45 -4.63 23.93
CA SER A 121 -10.20 -5.26 23.51
C SER A 121 -10.33 -6.77 23.27
N ARG A 122 -11.25 -7.45 23.99
CA ARG A 122 -11.52 -8.87 23.80
C ARG A 122 -12.17 -9.13 22.44
N ALA A 123 -13.06 -8.25 21.99
CA ALA A 123 -13.70 -8.36 20.69
C ALA A 123 -12.68 -8.18 19.54
N TRP A 124 -11.71 -7.27 19.70
CA TRP A 124 -10.58 -7.15 18.76
C TRP A 124 -9.72 -8.42 18.74
N GLY A 125 -9.46 -9.03 19.89
CA GLY A 125 -8.78 -10.32 19.97
C GLY A 125 -9.56 -11.42 19.23
N GLN A 126 -10.85 -11.54 19.51
CA GLN A 126 -11.74 -12.54 18.89
C GLN A 126 -11.83 -12.38 17.37
N VAL A 127 -12.05 -11.17 16.86
CA VAL A 127 -12.15 -10.97 15.40
C VAL A 127 -10.82 -11.29 14.71
N HIS A 128 -9.68 -11.01 15.36
CA HIS A 128 -8.37 -11.35 14.81
C HIS A 128 -8.13 -12.86 14.80
N GLU A 129 -8.54 -13.60 15.84
CA GLU A 129 -8.48 -15.07 15.84
C GLU A 129 -9.30 -15.68 14.68
N VAL A 130 -10.50 -15.15 14.43
CA VAL A 130 -11.33 -15.58 13.29
C VAL A 130 -10.66 -15.22 11.96
N LEU A 131 -10.12 -14.01 11.82
CA LEU A 131 -9.36 -13.60 10.62
C LEU A 131 -8.20 -14.55 10.34
N GLN A 132 -7.40 -14.91 11.35
CA GLN A 132 -6.29 -15.84 11.16
C GLN A 132 -6.76 -17.22 10.71
N ALA A 133 -7.88 -17.71 11.24
CA ALA A 133 -8.46 -18.98 10.82
C ALA A 133 -8.96 -18.97 9.35
N VAL A 134 -9.44 -17.82 8.87
CA VAL A 134 -9.83 -17.59 7.46
C VAL A 134 -8.58 -17.48 6.58
N LYS A 135 -7.57 -16.69 6.99
CA LYS A 135 -6.29 -16.53 6.27
C LYS A 135 -5.53 -17.85 6.11
N ALA A 136 -5.64 -18.77 7.07
CA ALA A 136 -5.05 -20.10 6.98
C ALA A 136 -5.72 -21.00 5.91
N ARG A 137 -6.92 -20.64 5.43
CA ARG A 137 -7.72 -21.40 4.46
C ARG A 137 -8.13 -20.51 3.29
N ARG A 138 -7.15 -19.88 2.64
CA ARG A 138 -7.35 -18.93 1.53
C ARG A 138 -8.27 -19.52 0.46
N PHE A 139 -9.29 -18.74 0.08
CA PHE A 139 -10.28 -19.07 -0.96
C PHE A 139 -11.21 -20.25 -0.63
N ALA A 140 -11.15 -20.85 0.56
CA ALA A 140 -12.01 -21.99 0.92
C ALA A 140 -13.52 -21.66 0.96
N GLU A 141 -13.87 -20.37 0.99
CA GLU A 141 -15.23 -19.88 0.85
C GLU A 141 -15.82 -20.06 -0.55
N LEU A 142 -14.99 -20.27 -1.59
CA LEU A 142 -15.46 -20.41 -2.96
C LEU A 142 -16.06 -21.80 -3.21
N PRO A 143 -17.06 -21.93 -4.09
CA PRO A 143 -17.60 -23.23 -4.48
C PRO A 143 -16.52 -24.16 -5.03
N ALA A 144 -16.64 -25.47 -4.76
CA ALA A 144 -15.67 -26.48 -5.20
C ALA A 144 -15.45 -26.49 -6.72
N GLU A 145 -16.50 -26.19 -7.49
CA GLU A 145 -16.48 -26.10 -8.96
C GLU A 145 -15.57 -24.95 -9.45
N GLU A 146 -15.58 -23.81 -8.76
CA GLU A 146 -14.70 -22.67 -9.05
C GLU A 146 -13.26 -22.99 -8.61
N LEU A 147 -13.09 -23.58 -7.43
CA LEU A 147 -11.78 -23.96 -6.90
C LEU A 147 -11.08 -25.02 -7.75
N ALA A 148 -11.82 -25.89 -8.44
CA ALA A 148 -11.26 -26.88 -9.34
C ALA A 148 -10.39 -26.24 -10.46
N GLN A 149 -10.66 -24.99 -10.84
CA GLN A 149 -9.85 -24.25 -11.82
C GLN A 149 -8.41 -23.97 -11.30
N LEU A 150 -8.22 -23.86 -9.99
CA LEU A 150 -6.89 -23.60 -9.39
C LEU A 150 -5.94 -24.79 -9.54
N PHE A 151 -6.51 -26.00 -9.64
CA PHE A 151 -5.75 -27.24 -9.72
C PHE A 151 -5.58 -27.74 -11.16
N GLN A 152 -5.96 -26.91 -12.15
CA GLN A 152 -5.65 -27.15 -13.55
C GLN A 152 -4.25 -26.60 -13.89
N PRO A 153 -3.55 -27.18 -14.88
CA PRO A 153 -2.35 -26.56 -15.44
C PRO A 153 -2.67 -25.13 -15.91
N GLN A 154 -1.85 -24.18 -15.48
CA GLN A 154 -1.94 -22.77 -15.90
C GLN A 154 -0.66 -22.38 -16.64
N GLY A 155 -0.78 -21.37 -17.50
CA GLY A 155 0.33 -20.85 -18.28
C GLY A 155 0.64 -21.65 -19.55
N SER A 156 1.73 -21.24 -20.20
CA SER A 156 2.26 -21.78 -21.46
C SER A 156 3.27 -22.91 -21.28
N GLY A 157 3.67 -23.20 -20.05
CA GLY A 157 4.58 -24.31 -19.73
C GLY A 157 6.07 -23.94 -19.86
N GLY A 158 6.45 -22.72 -19.48
CA GLY A 158 7.86 -22.30 -19.39
C GLY A 158 8.40 -21.58 -20.63
N ASN A 159 7.55 -20.99 -21.47
CA ASN A 159 8.05 -20.17 -22.57
C ASN A 159 8.63 -18.84 -22.03
N GLU A 160 9.95 -18.65 -22.14
CA GLU A 160 10.65 -17.43 -21.70
C GLU A 160 10.15 -16.15 -22.41
N GLU A 161 9.59 -16.28 -23.62
CA GLU A 161 9.00 -15.16 -24.36
C GLU A 161 7.68 -14.68 -23.72
N GLY A 162 6.93 -15.60 -23.12
CA GLY A 162 5.69 -15.32 -22.39
C GLY A 162 5.90 -14.97 -20.91
N GLN A 163 7.15 -14.95 -20.42
CA GLN A 163 7.43 -14.60 -19.03
C GLN A 163 7.64 -13.08 -18.87
N CYS A 164 6.89 -12.48 -17.95
CA CYS A 164 7.14 -11.11 -17.52
C CYS A 164 8.42 -11.06 -16.68
N GLN A 165 9.41 -10.28 -17.13
CA GLN A 165 10.69 -10.15 -16.44
C GLN A 165 10.62 -9.31 -15.17
N VAL A 166 9.47 -8.67 -14.87
CA VAL A 166 9.26 -7.90 -13.63
C VAL A 166 8.66 -8.76 -12.54
N CYS A 167 7.48 -9.38 -12.76
CA CYS A 167 6.80 -10.21 -11.75
C CYS A 167 7.18 -11.69 -11.80
N GLY A 168 7.90 -12.15 -12.83
CA GLY A 168 8.29 -13.54 -13.02
C GLY A 168 7.17 -14.49 -13.46
N GLN A 169 5.94 -13.99 -13.64
CA GLN A 169 4.77 -14.79 -14.05
C GLN A 169 4.67 -14.91 -15.57
N GLU A 170 4.02 -15.97 -16.03
CA GLU A 170 3.69 -16.16 -17.44
C GLU A 170 2.41 -15.39 -17.82
N HIS A 171 2.45 -14.71 -18.96
CA HIS A 171 1.34 -13.96 -19.52
C HIS A 171 1.29 -14.17 -21.04
N GLU A 172 0.09 -14.25 -21.60
CA GLU A 172 -0.08 -14.33 -23.06
C GLU A 172 0.35 -13.04 -23.76
N GLN A 173 0.16 -11.91 -23.08
CA GLN A 173 0.49 -10.57 -23.55
C GLN A 173 1.66 -10.05 -22.71
N VAL A 174 2.86 -10.12 -23.27
CA VAL A 174 4.06 -9.49 -22.72
C VAL A 174 4.62 -8.59 -23.80
N GLU A 175 4.75 -7.31 -23.49
CA GLU A 175 5.27 -6.31 -24.42
C GLU A 175 6.71 -5.95 -24.03
N GLN A 176 7.58 -5.75 -25.03
CA GLN A 176 8.87 -5.11 -24.83
C GLN A 176 8.68 -3.59 -24.80
N GLU A 177 9.30 -2.93 -23.81
CA GLU A 177 9.23 -1.48 -23.63
C GLU A 177 9.82 -0.71 -24.83
N ASP A 178 10.84 -1.29 -25.46
CA ASP A 178 11.44 -0.82 -26.71
C ASP A 178 11.67 -2.02 -27.64
N ALA A 179 10.87 -2.15 -28.69
CA ALA A 179 10.97 -3.24 -29.67
C ALA A 179 12.24 -3.16 -30.53
N THR A 180 13.00 -2.06 -30.46
CA THR A 180 14.27 -1.87 -31.19
C THR A 180 15.50 -2.23 -30.37
N ASP A 181 15.36 -2.44 -29.06
CA ASP A 181 16.42 -2.87 -28.15
C ASP A 181 16.22 -4.34 -27.72
N PRO A 182 17.08 -5.28 -28.14
CA PRO A 182 17.03 -6.68 -27.73
C PRO A 182 17.17 -6.91 -26.23
N GLU A 183 17.75 -5.98 -25.48
CA GLU A 183 17.89 -6.03 -24.01
C GLU A 183 16.67 -5.42 -23.28
N SER A 184 15.67 -4.92 -24.02
CA SER A 184 14.48 -4.30 -23.47
C SER A 184 13.66 -5.26 -22.62
N VAL A 185 13.21 -4.76 -21.47
CA VAL A 185 12.50 -5.55 -20.45
C VAL A 185 11.10 -5.91 -20.95
N ARG A 186 10.80 -7.20 -20.93
CA ARG A 186 9.49 -7.78 -21.22
C ARG A 186 8.56 -7.63 -20.01
N LYS A 187 7.44 -6.90 -20.17
CA LYS A 187 6.51 -6.60 -19.07
C LYS A 187 5.07 -7.01 -19.42
N CYS A 188 4.35 -7.52 -18.43
CA CYS A 188 2.92 -7.77 -18.56
C CYS A 188 2.09 -6.50 -18.33
N PRO A 189 0.85 -6.43 -18.85
CA PRO A 189 -0.05 -5.29 -18.69
C PRO A 189 -0.24 -4.85 -17.23
N ALA A 190 -0.30 -5.80 -16.30
CA ALA A 190 -0.44 -5.51 -14.87
C ALA A 190 0.79 -4.77 -14.31
N CYS A 191 2.02 -5.19 -14.65
CA CYS A 191 3.24 -4.52 -14.21
C CYS A 191 3.37 -3.12 -14.80
N VAL A 192 3.04 -2.96 -16.10
CA VAL A 192 3.01 -1.65 -16.76
C VAL A 192 2.00 -0.72 -16.08
N ALA A 193 0.81 -1.24 -15.70
CA ALA A 193 -0.19 -0.46 -14.99
C ALA A 193 0.28 0.01 -13.60
N PHE A 194 1.07 -0.79 -12.88
CA PHE A 194 1.68 -0.38 -11.60
C PHE A 194 2.78 0.65 -11.79
N GLU A 195 3.66 0.48 -12.77
CA GLU A 195 4.70 1.47 -13.08
C GLU A 195 4.08 2.82 -13.44
N LYS A 196 3.05 2.82 -14.28
CA LYS A 196 2.29 4.02 -14.64
C LYS A 196 1.69 4.70 -13.40
N LEU A 197 1.09 3.94 -12.50
CA LEU A 197 0.53 4.48 -11.24
C LEU A 197 1.64 5.11 -10.38
N GLY A 198 2.79 4.46 -10.26
CA GLY A 198 3.96 5.02 -9.55
C GLY A 198 4.48 6.32 -10.16
N ASP A 199 4.52 6.39 -11.49
CA ASP A 199 4.94 7.58 -12.23
C ASP A 199 3.94 8.74 -12.08
N GLU A 200 2.64 8.47 -12.15
CA GLU A 200 1.57 9.46 -11.91
C GLU A 200 1.63 10.01 -10.48
N LEU A 201 1.98 9.17 -9.49
CA LEU A 201 2.11 9.59 -8.09
C LEU A 201 3.20 10.64 -7.88
N ARG A 202 4.28 10.65 -8.68
CA ARG A 202 5.41 11.58 -8.50
C ARG A 202 4.97 13.03 -8.35
N ASN A 203 4.02 13.46 -9.18
CA ASN A 203 3.52 14.84 -9.23
C ASN A 203 2.06 14.95 -8.75
N ALA A 204 1.55 13.91 -8.09
CA ALA A 204 0.16 13.86 -7.71
C ALA A 204 -0.16 14.86 -6.60
N ARG A 205 -1.23 15.62 -6.82
CA ARG A 205 -1.83 16.54 -5.83
C ARG A 205 -3.23 16.10 -5.42
N PHE A 206 -3.90 15.31 -6.26
CA PHE A 206 -5.26 14.83 -6.02
C PHE A 206 -5.41 13.34 -6.35
N VAL A 207 -6.32 12.69 -5.63
CA VAL A 207 -6.83 11.34 -5.92
C VAL A 207 -8.35 11.39 -5.98
N ALA A 208 -8.92 11.01 -7.12
CA ALA A 208 -10.37 10.92 -7.31
C ALA A 208 -10.80 9.45 -7.22
N LEU A 209 -11.78 9.17 -6.36
CA LEU A 209 -12.43 7.87 -6.20
C LEU A 209 -13.87 7.98 -6.71
N ASP A 210 -14.11 7.47 -7.91
CA ASP A 210 -15.44 7.35 -8.49
C ASP A 210 -16.12 6.07 -7.98
N LEU A 211 -17.23 6.25 -7.28
CA LEU A 211 -18.07 5.16 -6.81
C LEU A 211 -19.00 4.74 -7.94
N ILE A 212 -18.70 3.58 -8.51
CA ILE A 212 -19.44 2.99 -9.63
C ILE A 212 -20.20 1.74 -9.16
N GLU A 213 -21.14 1.29 -9.98
CA GLU A 213 -21.80 0.01 -9.78
C GLU A 213 -20.80 -1.13 -10.06
N SER A 214 -20.65 -2.03 -9.09
CA SER A 214 -19.82 -3.22 -9.24
C SER A 214 -20.57 -4.28 -10.04
N GLN A 215 -19.92 -4.87 -11.04
CA GLN A 215 -20.47 -6.02 -11.74
C GLN A 215 -20.00 -7.32 -11.09
N PRO A 216 -20.84 -8.37 -11.04
CA PRO A 216 -20.43 -9.68 -10.57
C PRO A 216 -19.24 -10.21 -11.38
N VAL A 217 -18.19 -10.65 -10.70
CA VAL A 217 -17.03 -11.28 -11.34
C VAL A 217 -17.32 -12.76 -11.55
N VAL A 218 -17.21 -13.20 -12.80
CA VAL A 218 -17.20 -14.63 -13.16
C VAL A 218 -15.75 -15.09 -13.19
N LEU A 219 -15.44 -16.13 -12.41
CA LEU A 219 -14.08 -16.67 -12.35
C LEU A 219 -13.77 -17.48 -13.60
N ASP A 220 -12.78 -17.01 -14.37
CA ASP A 220 -12.21 -17.68 -15.52
C ASP A 220 -10.69 -17.55 -15.47
N LEU A 221 -10.05 -18.58 -14.88
CA LEU A 221 -8.60 -18.62 -14.73
C LEU A 221 -7.86 -18.90 -16.04
N SER A 222 -8.58 -19.20 -17.13
CA SER A 222 -7.97 -19.34 -18.46
C SER A 222 -7.67 -18.00 -19.13
N GLN A 223 -8.35 -16.93 -18.73
CA GLN A 223 -8.11 -15.59 -19.26
C GLN A 223 -6.78 -15.01 -18.76
N SER A 224 -6.35 -13.89 -19.34
CA SER A 224 -5.17 -13.17 -18.85
C SER A 224 -5.44 -12.43 -17.53
N TYR A 225 -4.35 -12.10 -16.82
CA TYR A 225 -4.38 -11.29 -15.61
C TYR A 225 -5.01 -9.92 -15.88
N GLY A 226 -5.77 -9.40 -14.92
CA GLY A 226 -6.24 -8.02 -14.98
C GLY A 226 -5.21 -7.03 -14.44
N THR A 227 -5.49 -5.76 -14.67
CA THR A 227 -4.79 -4.64 -14.06
C THR A 227 -5.35 -4.32 -12.67
N TRP A 228 -4.66 -3.45 -11.93
CA TRP A 228 -5.18 -2.98 -10.64
C TRP A 228 -6.50 -2.22 -10.80
N GLN A 229 -6.70 -1.53 -11.93
CA GLN A 229 -7.94 -0.82 -12.25
C GLN A 229 -9.13 -1.79 -12.35
N ASP A 230 -8.92 -2.96 -12.96
CA ASP A 230 -9.97 -3.97 -13.11
C ASP A 230 -10.43 -4.49 -11.75
N VAL A 231 -9.50 -4.74 -10.83
CA VAL A 231 -9.81 -5.15 -9.46
C VAL A 231 -10.64 -4.09 -8.73
N LEU A 232 -10.19 -2.82 -8.76
CA LEU A 232 -10.91 -1.75 -8.07
C LEU A 232 -12.30 -1.55 -8.69
N ALA A 233 -12.42 -1.66 -10.02
CA ALA A 233 -13.68 -1.53 -10.73
C ALA A 233 -14.64 -2.68 -10.40
N ALA A 234 -14.16 -3.92 -10.29
CA ALA A 234 -14.93 -5.06 -9.79
C ALA A 234 -15.44 -4.84 -8.36
N LEU A 235 -14.67 -4.12 -7.55
CA LEU A 235 -15.05 -3.66 -6.21
C LEU A 235 -15.80 -2.31 -6.23
N GLY A 236 -16.29 -1.89 -7.39
CA GLY A 236 -17.16 -0.71 -7.56
C GLY A 236 -16.47 0.62 -7.27
N THR A 237 -15.18 0.72 -7.53
CA THR A 237 -14.38 1.94 -7.37
C THR A 237 -13.47 2.17 -8.58
N ARG A 238 -13.52 3.34 -9.20
CA ARG A 238 -12.53 3.76 -10.21
C ARG A 238 -11.66 4.86 -9.64
N VAL A 239 -10.35 4.76 -9.82
CA VAL A 239 -9.39 5.70 -9.25
C VAL A 239 -8.65 6.46 -10.34
N GLN A 240 -8.44 7.75 -10.12
CA GLN A 240 -7.60 8.62 -10.94
C GLN A 240 -6.66 9.40 -10.03
N VAL A 241 -5.40 9.53 -10.46
CA VAL A 241 -4.36 10.33 -9.81
C VAL A 241 -4.09 11.55 -10.68
N CYS A 242 -4.17 12.75 -10.11
CA CYS A 242 -4.13 14.00 -10.87
C CYS A 242 -3.09 14.97 -10.26
N SER A 243 -2.34 15.65 -11.13
CA SER A 243 -1.40 16.71 -10.75
C SER A 243 -2.06 18.06 -10.53
N ALA A 244 -3.21 18.30 -11.15
CA ALA A 244 -3.95 19.54 -10.99
C ALA A 244 -5.47 19.29 -11.00
N LEU A 245 -6.22 20.24 -10.42
CA LEU A 245 -7.67 20.08 -10.26
C LEU A 245 -8.40 20.04 -11.62
N GLN A 246 -7.91 20.77 -12.62
CA GLN A 246 -8.47 20.75 -13.98
C GLN A 246 -8.27 19.41 -14.70
N ASP A 247 -7.31 18.59 -14.26
CA ASP A 247 -7.04 17.27 -14.85
C ASP A 247 -8.04 16.22 -14.33
N VAL A 248 -8.79 16.55 -13.26
CA VAL A 248 -9.82 15.68 -12.69
C VAL A 248 -10.97 15.55 -13.70
N PRO A 249 -11.19 14.36 -14.28
CA PRO A 249 -12.20 14.16 -15.32
C PRO A 249 -13.60 14.54 -14.84
N GLN A 250 -14.41 15.15 -15.70
CA GLN A 250 -15.81 15.42 -15.34
C GLN A 250 -16.56 14.12 -15.03
N MET A 251 -17.36 14.14 -13.96
CA MET A 251 -18.19 13.00 -13.61
C MET A 251 -19.26 12.79 -14.69
N THR A 252 -19.31 11.59 -15.27
CA THR A 252 -20.36 11.20 -16.19
C THR A 252 -21.46 10.44 -15.44
N GLY A 253 -22.73 10.78 -15.70
CA GLY A 253 -23.89 10.07 -15.14
C GLY A 253 -24.25 10.43 -13.69
N GLN A 254 -24.84 9.46 -12.97
CA GLN A 254 -25.37 9.65 -11.61
C GLN A 254 -24.46 9.15 -10.47
N GLY A 255 -23.20 8.85 -10.77
CA GLY A 255 -22.23 8.38 -9.77
C GLY A 255 -21.97 9.37 -8.64
N ARG A 256 -21.30 8.89 -7.59
CA ARG A 256 -20.77 9.71 -6.49
C ARG A 256 -19.24 9.68 -6.54
N ARG A 257 -18.58 10.76 -6.15
CA ARG A 257 -17.12 10.85 -6.10
C ARG A 257 -16.63 11.27 -4.72
N VAL A 258 -15.47 10.77 -4.34
CA VAL A 258 -14.64 11.32 -3.27
C VAL A 258 -13.36 11.87 -3.90
N LEU A 259 -13.08 13.15 -3.71
CA LEU A 259 -11.87 13.81 -4.19
C LEU A 259 -10.96 14.17 -3.01
N LEU A 260 -9.75 13.64 -3.00
CA LEU A 260 -8.82 13.75 -1.89
C LEU A 260 -7.59 14.55 -2.32
N ALA A 261 -7.26 15.62 -1.58
CA ALA A 261 -6.00 16.33 -1.73
C ALA A 261 -4.87 15.54 -1.04
N LEU A 262 -3.67 15.57 -1.63
CA LEU A 262 -2.46 14.90 -1.15
C LEU A 262 -1.47 15.85 -0.48
N ASP A 263 -1.65 17.17 -0.67
CA ASP A 263 -0.91 18.24 -0.02
C ASP A 263 -1.86 19.28 0.56
N ASP A 264 -1.34 20.10 1.48
CA ASP A 264 -2.16 21.05 2.25
C ASP A 264 -2.62 22.24 1.41
N ASP A 265 -1.81 22.67 0.43
CA ASP A 265 -2.19 23.74 -0.50
C ASP A 265 -3.40 23.34 -1.34
N SER A 266 -3.42 22.09 -1.83
CA SER A 266 -4.52 21.52 -2.59
C SER A 266 -5.82 21.38 -1.82
N VAL A 267 -5.78 21.28 -0.48
CA VAL A 267 -7.02 21.23 0.33
C VAL A 267 -7.84 22.52 0.12
N GLY A 268 -7.17 23.67 0.02
CA GLY A 268 -7.79 24.98 -0.18
C GLY A 268 -8.51 25.10 -1.53
N GLU A 269 -8.18 24.27 -2.51
CA GLU A 269 -8.77 24.24 -3.85
C GLU A 269 -10.09 23.45 -3.89
N LEU A 270 -10.31 22.52 -2.94
CA LEU A 270 -11.43 21.59 -2.98
C LEU A 270 -12.76 22.22 -2.58
N ARG A 271 -13.84 21.87 -3.28
CA ARG A 271 -15.21 22.29 -2.96
C ARG A 271 -16.16 21.10 -2.94
N PRO A 272 -16.87 20.82 -1.83
CA PRO A 272 -17.86 19.75 -1.80
C PRO A 272 -19.07 20.10 -2.68
N GLY A 273 -19.79 19.08 -3.11
CA GLY A 273 -21.03 19.22 -3.87
C GLY A 273 -21.98 18.07 -3.59
N ALA A 274 -23.19 18.11 -4.17
CA ALA A 274 -24.24 17.14 -3.88
C ALA A 274 -23.85 15.66 -4.14
N ARG A 275 -22.92 15.42 -5.06
CA ARG A 275 -22.37 14.08 -5.40
C ARG A 275 -20.86 14.01 -5.27
N LEU A 276 -20.25 15.01 -4.64
CA LEU A 276 -18.81 15.15 -4.51
C LEU A 276 -18.47 15.38 -3.03
N ALA A 277 -17.92 14.36 -2.39
CA ALA A 277 -17.24 14.52 -1.12
C ALA A 277 -15.79 14.95 -1.39
N VAL A 278 -15.25 15.80 -0.51
CA VAL A 278 -13.85 16.24 -0.58
C VAL A 278 -13.15 15.98 0.74
N GLY A 279 -11.84 15.80 0.72
CA GLY A 279 -11.06 15.59 1.95
C GLY A 279 -9.56 15.63 1.72
N ARG A 280 -8.81 15.35 2.79
CA ARG A 280 -7.35 15.19 2.80
C ARG A 280 -7.03 13.71 2.92
N ARG A 281 -6.09 13.21 2.10
CA ARG A 281 -5.48 11.90 2.26
C ARG A 281 -4.01 12.09 2.57
N LEU A 282 -3.56 11.65 3.74
CA LEU A 282 -2.14 11.64 4.09
C LEU A 282 -1.40 10.63 3.22
N LEU A 283 -0.25 11.03 2.69
CA LEU A 283 0.58 10.20 1.83
C LEU A 283 2.02 10.69 1.90
N VAL A 284 2.94 9.79 2.23
CA VAL A 284 4.38 10.06 2.12
C VAL A 284 4.78 9.99 0.64
N ASN A 285 4.85 11.15 -0.01
CA ASN A 285 5.09 11.25 -1.46
C ASN A 285 6.51 11.67 -1.87
N THR A 286 7.50 11.46 -1.00
CA THR A 286 8.89 11.84 -1.26
C THR A 286 9.48 10.99 -2.40
N THR A 287 9.65 11.62 -3.56
CA THR A 287 10.18 10.98 -4.77
C THR A 287 11.31 11.85 -5.34
N PRO A 288 12.55 11.33 -5.38
CA PRO A 288 13.68 12.12 -5.81
C PRO A 288 13.66 12.26 -7.34
N THR A 289 13.80 13.49 -7.82
CA THR A 289 13.69 13.80 -9.26
C THR A 289 15.01 14.32 -9.81
N LEU A 290 15.45 13.78 -10.94
CA LEU A 290 16.70 14.14 -11.60
C LEU A 290 16.59 15.53 -12.24
N GLN A 291 17.38 16.49 -11.79
CA GLN A 291 17.38 17.85 -12.33
C GLN A 291 18.26 17.96 -13.59
N ALA A 292 17.99 18.96 -14.45
CA ALA A 292 18.74 19.12 -15.69
C ALA A 292 20.22 19.43 -15.47
N THR A 293 20.54 20.30 -14.51
CA THR A 293 21.91 20.64 -14.11
C THR A 293 22.63 19.44 -13.49
N GLU A 294 21.94 18.72 -12.61
CA GLU A 294 22.43 17.50 -11.97
C GLU A 294 22.77 16.41 -12.99
N ARG A 295 21.89 16.20 -13.99
CA ARG A 295 22.13 15.26 -15.08
C ARG A 295 23.36 15.65 -15.91
N ALA A 296 23.52 16.92 -16.25
CA ALA A 296 24.69 17.39 -16.98
C ALA A 296 25.99 17.12 -16.21
N ASN A 297 26.00 17.42 -14.91
CA ASN A 297 27.16 17.17 -14.04
C ASN A 297 27.50 15.67 -13.97
N LEU A 298 26.50 14.78 -13.88
CA LEU A 298 26.73 13.32 -13.85
C LEU A 298 27.33 12.78 -15.15
N LEU A 299 26.96 13.35 -16.31
CA LEU A 299 27.53 12.94 -17.59
C LEU A 299 29.02 13.31 -17.70
N GLU A 300 29.42 14.43 -17.10
CA GLU A 300 30.81 14.90 -17.08
C GLU A 300 31.65 14.25 -15.97
N ASP A 301 31.02 13.73 -14.91
CA ASP A 301 31.71 13.11 -13.77
C ASP A 301 32.39 11.79 -14.18
N ALA A 302 33.72 11.76 -14.16
CA ALA A 302 34.51 10.57 -14.50
C ALA A 302 34.37 9.43 -13.48
N SER A 303 33.89 9.71 -12.26
CA SER A 303 33.69 8.71 -11.20
C SER A 303 32.32 8.02 -11.26
N PHE A 304 31.38 8.57 -12.05
CA PHE A 304 30.10 7.93 -12.34
C PHE A 304 30.26 6.96 -13.53
N SER A 305 29.79 5.72 -13.38
CA SER A 305 30.11 4.66 -14.35
C SER A 305 29.48 4.92 -15.73
N GLN A 306 30.16 4.51 -16.81
CA GLN A 306 29.63 4.72 -18.16
C GLN A 306 28.30 4.00 -18.37
N SER A 307 28.14 2.78 -17.86
CA SER A 307 26.87 2.06 -17.94
C SER A 307 25.73 2.81 -17.24
N ASP A 308 26.00 3.43 -16.09
CA ASP A 308 24.97 4.22 -15.41
C ASP A 308 24.65 5.52 -16.16
N LYS A 309 25.61 6.10 -16.90
CA LYS A 309 25.39 7.28 -17.75
C LYS A 309 24.48 6.97 -18.93
N ASP A 310 24.67 5.80 -19.54
CA ASP A 310 23.87 5.34 -20.68
C ASP A 310 22.40 5.15 -20.25
N ASP A 311 22.19 4.70 -19.01
CA ASP A 311 20.87 4.50 -18.40
C ASP A 311 20.25 5.78 -17.75
N LEU A 312 20.92 6.95 -17.84
CA LEU A 312 20.41 8.17 -17.21
C LEU A 312 19.13 8.68 -17.90
N PRO A 313 18.00 8.77 -17.19
CA PRO A 313 16.76 9.26 -17.79
C PRO A 313 16.84 10.75 -18.10
N GLN A 314 15.83 11.26 -18.81
CA GLN A 314 15.67 12.69 -19.01
C GLN A 314 15.41 13.42 -17.69
N ALA A 315 15.77 14.71 -17.64
CA ALA A 315 15.47 15.56 -16.50
C ALA A 315 13.95 15.59 -16.20
N GLY A 316 13.59 15.67 -14.93
CA GLY A 316 12.20 15.60 -14.46
C GLY A 316 11.67 14.18 -14.24
N ARG A 317 12.46 13.15 -14.54
CA ARG A 317 12.16 11.74 -14.19
C ARG A 317 12.72 11.38 -12.81
N VAL A 318 12.24 10.28 -12.25
CA VAL A 318 12.70 9.76 -10.96
C VAL A 318 14.19 9.43 -11.04
N LYS A 319 14.96 9.75 -10.00
CA LYS A 319 16.39 9.42 -9.96
C LYS A 319 16.58 7.89 -9.94
N PRO A 320 17.44 7.34 -10.81
CA PRO A 320 17.90 5.95 -10.68
C PRO A 320 18.61 5.72 -9.34
N PHE A 321 18.59 4.49 -8.85
CA PHE A 321 19.31 4.14 -7.61
C PHE A 321 20.82 4.31 -7.71
N SER A 322 21.40 4.13 -8.90
CA SER A 322 22.82 4.41 -9.14
C SER A 322 23.16 5.87 -8.84
N VAL A 323 22.28 6.81 -9.21
CA VAL A 323 22.42 8.24 -8.88
C VAL A 323 22.33 8.46 -7.37
N LEU A 324 21.35 7.88 -6.69
CA LEU A 324 21.20 8.03 -5.23
C LEU A 324 22.41 7.47 -4.47
N ALA A 325 22.94 6.31 -4.89
CA ALA A 325 24.14 5.72 -4.31
C ALA A 325 25.38 6.58 -4.58
N HIS A 326 25.50 7.17 -5.78
CA HIS A 326 26.59 8.09 -6.12
C HIS A 326 26.55 9.39 -5.30
N GLN A 327 25.35 9.85 -4.97
CA GLN A 327 25.12 11.04 -4.15
C GLN A 327 25.31 10.83 -2.66
N ALA A 328 25.65 9.60 -2.24
CA ALA A 328 25.96 9.33 -0.84
C ALA A 328 27.28 9.96 -0.41
N GLU A 329 27.31 10.44 0.84
CA GLU A 329 28.55 10.91 1.47
C GLU A 329 29.38 9.70 1.95
N GLY A 330 30.69 9.73 1.72
CA GLY A 330 31.56 8.58 1.99
C GLY A 330 31.39 7.45 0.97
N ILE A 331 31.12 6.23 1.43
CA ILE A 331 31.01 5.06 0.54
C ILE A 331 29.79 5.20 -0.38
N LYS A 332 29.97 4.96 -1.69
CA LYS A 332 28.90 5.05 -2.69
C LYS A 332 27.98 3.84 -2.63
N ARG A 333 27.00 3.90 -1.73
CA ARG A 333 26.03 2.83 -1.44
C ARG A 333 24.64 3.39 -1.30
N LEU A 334 23.68 2.58 -1.71
CA LEU A 334 22.27 2.81 -1.45
C LEU A 334 21.94 2.28 -0.06
N GLY A 335 21.30 3.09 0.76
CA GLY A 335 20.67 2.66 2.00
C GLY A 335 19.26 2.17 1.71
N VAL A 336 18.92 1.02 2.27
CA VAL A 336 17.59 0.41 2.20
C VAL A 336 17.11 0.19 3.62
N LEU A 337 16.07 0.92 4.03
CA LEU A 337 15.58 1.02 5.40
C LEU A 337 14.15 0.50 5.50
N ARG A 338 13.92 -0.41 6.44
CA ARG A 338 12.60 -0.79 6.93
C ARG A 338 12.49 -0.46 8.41
N MET A 339 11.35 0.07 8.83
CA MET A 339 11.05 0.30 10.24
C MET A 339 9.58 -0.04 10.53
N ASP A 340 9.32 -0.44 11.76
CA ASP A 340 7.99 -0.84 12.24
C ASP A 340 7.82 -0.49 13.73
N VAL A 341 6.59 -0.27 14.19
CA VAL A 341 6.30 -0.05 15.61
C VAL A 341 6.32 -1.37 16.37
N ASP A 342 7.06 -1.39 17.47
CA ASP A 342 7.21 -2.60 18.25
C ASP A 342 5.96 -2.92 19.07
N ASN A 343 5.56 -4.19 19.03
CA ASN A 343 4.44 -4.73 19.81
C ASN A 343 3.10 -4.02 19.60
N LEU A 344 2.86 -3.41 18.44
CA LEU A 344 1.67 -2.58 18.22
C LEU A 344 0.36 -3.36 18.44
N GLY A 345 0.27 -4.60 17.96
CA GLY A 345 -0.89 -5.46 18.22
C GLY A 345 -1.12 -5.76 19.71
N ARG A 346 -0.07 -5.76 20.54
CA ARG A 346 -0.20 -5.86 22.01
C ARG A 346 -0.64 -4.53 22.61
N ILE A 347 -0.09 -3.41 22.14
CA ILE A 347 -0.49 -2.06 22.59
C ILE A 347 -1.99 -1.83 22.36
N PHE A 348 -2.53 -2.21 21.20
CA PHE A 348 -3.97 -2.10 20.92
C PHE A 348 -4.84 -2.98 21.81
N ARG A 349 -4.39 -4.20 22.11
CA ARG A 349 -5.16 -5.15 22.93
C ARG A 349 -5.09 -4.80 24.42
N GLU A 350 -3.92 -4.49 24.93
CA GLU A 350 -3.65 -4.43 26.38
C GLU A 350 -3.31 -3.01 26.86
N GLY A 351 -2.78 -2.15 26.00
CA GLY A 351 -2.14 -0.88 26.41
C GLY A 351 -3.10 0.12 27.05
N LEU A 352 -4.39 0.07 26.72
CA LEU A 352 -5.42 0.93 27.32
C LEU A 352 -6.06 0.34 28.58
N GLY A 353 -5.84 -0.95 28.89
CA GLY A 353 -6.41 -1.63 30.06
C GLY A 353 -7.93 -1.42 30.21
N GLU A 354 -8.39 -1.15 31.43
CA GLU A 354 -9.81 -0.87 31.72
C GLU A 354 -10.34 0.42 31.07
N ALA A 355 -9.43 1.30 30.65
CA ALA A 355 -9.79 2.52 29.94
C ALA A 355 -10.06 2.27 28.45
N ALA A 356 -9.87 1.05 27.93
CA ALA A 356 -10.15 0.78 26.52
C ALA A 356 -11.65 0.99 26.21
N THR A 357 -11.89 1.87 25.26
CA THR A 357 -13.19 2.12 24.63
C THR A 357 -12.99 2.12 23.12
N LEU A 358 -14.05 1.88 22.36
CA LEU A 358 -14.00 1.96 20.90
C LEU A 358 -13.34 3.27 20.42
N SER A 359 -13.76 4.40 20.99
CA SER A 359 -13.24 5.72 20.63
C SER A 359 -11.75 5.86 20.90
N ARG A 360 -11.26 5.38 22.05
CA ARG A 360 -9.83 5.47 22.41
C ARG A 360 -8.97 4.54 21.55
N VAL A 361 -9.45 3.35 21.23
CA VAL A 361 -8.77 2.43 20.29
C VAL A 361 -8.68 3.08 18.92
N ALA A 362 -9.77 3.63 18.40
CA ALA A 362 -9.80 4.34 17.11
C ALA A 362 -8.87 5.57 17.11
N SER A 363 -8.88 6.38 18.17
CA SER A 363 -7.98 7.53 18.32
C SER A 363 -6.50 7.11 18.35
N LEU A 364 -6.18 5.99 18.99
CA LEU A 364 -4.82 5.46 19.01
C LEU A 364 -4.39 5.00 17.60
N SER A 365 -5.26 4.28 16.87
CA SER A 365 -4.98 3.89 15.47
C SER A 365 -4.75 5.11 14.59
N PHE A 366 -5.60 6.12 14.72
CA PHE A 366 -5.44 7.37 13.99
C PHE A 366 -4.14 8.09 14.35
N ALA A 367 -3.75 8.16 15.63
CA ALA A 367 -2.52 8.81 16.06
C ALA A 367 -1.26 8.13 15.48
N VAL A 368 -1.25 6.79 15.43
CA VAL A 368 -0.15 6.04 14.81
C VAL A 368 -0.10 6.31 13.30
N SER A 369 -1.22 6.16 12.58
CA SER A 369 -1.28 6.51 11.15
C SER A 369 -0.89 7.97 10.88
N LEU A 370 -1.35 8.93 11.70
CA LEU A 370 -1.00 10.34 11.54
C LEU A 370 0.53 10.57 11.65
N TYR A 371 1.20 9.82 12.51
CA TYR A 371 2.65 9.86 12.62
C TYR A 371 3.33 9.32 11.35
N PHE A 372 3.01 8.08 10.95
CA PHE A 372 3.69 7.43 9.82
C PHE A 372 3.27 7.95 8.43
N GLU A 373 2.04 8.42 8.27
CA GLU A 373 1.52 8.91 6.98
C GLU A 373 1.63 10.43 6.86
N GLY A 374 1.58 11.15 7.97
CA GLY A 374 1.62 12.61 8.02
C GLY A 374 2.97 13.17 8.48
N TRP A 375 3.39 12.84 9.71
CA TRP A 375 4.63 13.40 10.27
C TRP A 375 5.87 12.97 9.50
N VAL A 376 5.98 11.68 9.14
CA VAL A 376 7.10 11.17 8.31
C VAL A 376 7.13 11.86 6.93
N ALA A 377 5.98 12.21 6.33
CA ALA A 377 5.95 13.00 5.10
C ALA A 377 6.58 14.38 5.29
N ALA A 378 6.17 15.09 6.34
CA ALA A 378 6.70 16.42 6.66
C ALA A 378 8.20 16.37 6.99
N LEU A 379 8.63 15.35 7.73
CA LEU A 379 10.04 15.13 8.04
C LEU A 379 10.86 14.89 6.76
N ALA A 380 10.40 13.99 5.88
CA ALA A 380 11.08 13.69 4.63
C ALA A 380 11.17 14.92 3.71
N GLU A 381 10.15 15.77 3.65
CA GLU A 381 10.18 17.04 2.90
C GLU A 381 11.17 18.04 3.52
N SER A 382 11.22 18.13 4.86
CA SER A 382 12.22 18.97 5.54
C SER A 382 13.66 18.48 5.25
N MET A 383 13.85 17.16 5.19
CA MET A 383 15.14 16.55 4.87
C MET A 383 15.51 16.75 3.42
N LYS A 384 14.57 16.76 2.48
CA LYS A 384 14.84 17.13 1.09
C LYS A 384 15.51 18.51 0.96
N THR A 385 15.13 19.46 1.81
CA THR A 385 15.75 20.79 1.84
C THR A 385 17.14 20.80 2.48
N GLN A 386 17.34 20.04 3.56
CA GLN A 386 18.59 20.04 4.35
C GLN A 386 19.66 19.09 3.79
N TRP A 387 19.24 17.93 3.27
CA TRP A 387 20.07 16.83 2.81
C TRP A 387 19.98 16.63 1.29
N GLY A 388 19.22 17.47 0.58
CA GLY A 388 18.99 17.32 -0.84
C GLY A 388 17.98 16.22 -1.19
N ASP A 389 17.59 16.17 -2.46
CA ASP A 389 16.56 15.27 -2.98
C ASP A 389 17.12 13.85 -3.18
N ARG A 390 17.46 13.18 -2.07
CA ARG A 390 18.19 11.89 -2.03
C ARG A 390 17.43 10.76 -1.33
N LEU A 391 16.20 11.03 -0.89
CA LEU A 391 15.33 10.06 -0.23
C LEU A 391 14.19 9.65 -1.16
N TYR A 392 13.89 8.37 -1.19
CA TYR A 392 12.74 7.80 -1.88
C TYR A 392 11.89 7.01 -0.88
N ALA A 393 10.70 7.54 -0.59
CA ALA A 393 9.65 6.79 0.09
C ALA A 393 8.99 5.79 -0.86
N ILE A 394 9.20 4.49 -0.63
CA ILE A 394 8.45 3.43 -1.33
C ILE A 394 7.06 3.33 -0.73
N TYR A 395 6.97 3.26 0.59
CA TYR A 395 5.74 3.45 1.35
C TYR A 395 6.03 3.87 2.80
N SER A 396 5.00 4.40 3.44
CA SER A 396 4.94 4.64 4.89
C SER A 396 3.46 4.74 5.24
N GLY A 397 2.97 3.86 6.11
CA GLY A 397 1.54 3.81 6.41
C GLY A 397 1.18 2.82 7.51
N GLY A 398 0.10 3.10 8.24
CA GLY A 398 -0.17 2.37 9.48
C GLY A 398 0.98 2.57 10.46
N ASP A 399 1.79 1.53 10.64
CA ASP A 399 2.89 1.43 11.58
C ASP A 399 4.25 1.10 10.98
N ASP A 400 4.31 0.81 9.69
CA ASP A 400 5.54 0.44 8.99
C ASP A 400 5.92 1.43 7.88
N LEU A 401 7.21 1.41 7.52
CA LEU A 401 7.76 2.22 6.45
C LEU A 401 8.88 1.52 5.70
N PHE A 402 9.05 1.92 4.44
CA PHE A 402 10.12 1.47 3.57
C PHE A 402 10.69 2.62 2.76
N PHE A 403 11.96 2.93 3.02
CA PHE A 403 12.70 4.02 2.36
C PHE A 403 13.98 3.51 1.71
N VAL A 404 14.31 4.14 0.58
CA VAL A 404 15.51 3.86 -0.20
C VAL A 404 16.19 5.19 -0.55
N GLY A 405 17.51 5.26 -0.56
CA GLY A 405 18.21 6.51 -0.87
C GLY A 405 19.70 6.46 -0.67
N ALA A 406 20.35 7.63 -0.69
CA ALA A 406 21.74 7.75 -0.25
C ALA A 406 21.87 7.26 1.19
N TRP A 407 22.81 6.35 1.48
CA TRP A 407 22.83 5.65 2.78
C TRP A 407 22.94 6.60 3.98
N ASP A 408 23.69 7.70 3.85
CA ASP A 408 23.86 8.72 4.89
C ASP A 408 22.55 9.46 5.18
N ALA A 409 21.81 9.84 4.15
CA ALA A 409 20.51 10.49 4.29
C ALA A 409 19.45 9.54 4.88
N VAL A 410 19.46 8.27 4.47
CA VAL A 410 18.55 7.23 5.00
C VAL A 410 18.83 6.93 6.47
N ALA A 411 20.10 6.86 6.86
CA ALA A 411 20.50 6.68 8.26
C ALA A 411 20.02 7.84 9.15
N GLU A 412 20.21 9.08 8.69
CA GLU A 412 19.72 10.28 9.39
C GLU A 412 18.19 10.27 9.51
N LEU A 413 17.49 9.89 8.43
CA LEU A 413 16.03 9.76 8.46
C LEU A 413 15.58 8.78 9.54
N ALA A 414 16.19 7.60 9.63
CA ALA A 414 15.87 6.60 10.65
C ALA A 414 16.06 7.13 12.08
N ILE A 415 17.17 7.83 12.32
CA ILE A 415 17.47 8.43 13.63
C ILE A 415 16.40 9.46 14.01
N ARG A 416 16.04 10.35 13.07
CA ARG A 416 15.02 11.38 13.30
C ARG A 416 13.64 10.78 13.51
N ILE A 417 13.22 9.80 12.71
CA ILE A 417 11.95 9.09 12.89
C ILE A 417 11.86 8.49 14.29
N ARG A 418 12.93 7.86 14.80
CA ARG A 418 12.92 7.28 16.15
C ARG A 418 12.87 8.35 17.25
N ALA A 419 13.66 9.42 17.10
CA ALA A 419 13.69 10.52 18.06
C ALA A 419 12.35 11.26 18.13
N ASP A 420 11.72 11.48 16.98
CA ASP A 420 10.44 12.16 16.85
C ASP A 420 9.30 11.31 17.39
N LEU A 421 9.31 10.00 17.17
CA LEU A 421 8.30 9.09 17.70
C LEU A 421 8.34 9.07 19.23
N SER A 422 9.55 9.07 19.79
CA SER A 422 9.75 9.17 21.24
C SER A 422 9.15 10.46 21.79
N ARG A 423 9.30 11.59 21.08
CA ARG A 423 8.68 12.87 21.48
C ARG A 423 7.17 12.86 21.29
N TYR A 424 6.69 12.34 20.16
CA TYR A 424 5.27 12.25 19.81
C TYR A 424 4.46 11.46 20.83
N THR A 425 5.04 10.38 21.35
CA THR A 425 4.44 9.50 22.37
C THR A 425 4.66 9.98 23.81
N GLY A 426 5.27 11.15 24.00
CA GLY A 426 5.58 11.69 25.33
C GLY A 426 6.63 10.89 26.10
N GLY A 427 7.53 10.20 25.40
CA GLY A 427 8.59 9.38 25.99
C GLY A 427 8.07 8.07 26.59
N HIS A 428 6.92 7.57 26.13
CA HIS A 428 6.33 6.36 26.68
C HIS A 428 7.23 5.13 26.43
N PRO A 429 7.72 4.44 27.49
CA PRO A 429 8.79 3.44 27.34
C PRO A 429 8.36 2.19 26.57
N ALA A 430 7.05 1.93 26.46
CA ALA A 430 6.51 0.78 25.72
C ALA A 430 6.13 1.08 24.26
N ILE A 431 6.26 2.34 23.79
CA ILE A 431 5.98 2.70 22.40
C ILE A 431 7.30 3.15 21.76
N HIS A 432 7.87 2.26 20.96
CA HIS A 432 9.10 2.50 20.23
C HIS A 432 9.01 1.84 18.85
N ALA A 433 9.92 2.20 17.95
CA ALA A 433 10.04 1.59 16.63
C ALA A 433 11.42 1.00 16.47
N SER A 434 11.47 -0.18 15.86
CA SER A 434 12.70 -0.86 15.46
C SER A 434 12.92 -0.68 13.98
N GLY A 435 14.19 -0.60 13.58
CA GLY A 435 14.59 -0.33 12.21
C GLY A 435 15.74 -1.21 11.77
N GLY A 436 15.62 -1.78 10.57
CA GLY A 436 16.67 -2.50 9.87
C GLY A 436 17.13 -1.72 8.65
N MET A 437 18.43 -1.51 8.52
CA MET A 437 19.02 -0.87 7.34
C MET A 437 20.15 -1.72 6.77
N VAL A 438 20.17 -1.84 5.45
CA VAL A 438 21.27 -2.49 4.71
C VAL A 438 21.85 -1.53 3.67
N LEU A 439 23.14 -1.70 3.39
CA LEU A 439 23.86 -0.92 2.38
C LEU A 439 24.17 -1.81 1.18
N ILE A 440 23.65 -1.43 0.02
CA ILE A 440 23.79 -2.23 -1.21
C ILE A 440 24.50 -1.47 -2.33
N GLY A 441 25.12 -2.21 -3.24
CA GLY A 441 25.71 -1.69 -4.47
C GLY A 441 24.73 -1.73 -5.65
N GLY A 442 25.06 -1.03 -6.74
CA GLY A 442 24.11 -0.70 -7.82
C GLY A 442 23.47 -1.88 -8.58
N LYS A 443 24.07 -3.08 -8.55
CA LYS A 443 23.51 -4.28 -9.23
C LYS A 443 22.77 -5.22 -8.29
N TYR A 444 22.70 -4.92 -7.00
CA TYR A 444 22.04 -5.80 -6.05
C TYR A 444 20.51 -5.68 -6.19
N PRO A 445 19.77 -6.79 -6.33
CA PRO A 445 18.33 -6.72 -6.52
C PRO A 445 17.60 -6.10 -5.33
N LEU A 446 16.68 -5.19 -5.60
CA LEU A 446 15.96 -4.48 -4.53
C LEU A 446 15.05 -5.41 -3.72
N TYR A 447 14.45 -6.44 -4.32
CA TYR A 447 13.68 -7.43 -3.57
C TYR A 447 14.53 -8.11 -2.48
N GLN A 448 15.76 -8.47 -2.84
CA GLN A 448 16.70 -9.11 -1.93
C GLN A 448 17.12 -8.13 -0.83
N ALA A 449 17.37 -6.86 -1.19
CA ALA A 449 17.69 -5.82 -0.21
C ALA A 449 16.53 -5.53 0.75
N ALA A 450 15.29 -5.58 0.28
CA ALA A 450 14.10 -5.42 1.10
C ALA A 450 13.92 -6.58 2.08
N GLN A 451 14.27 -7.80 1.66
CA GLN A 451 14.33 -8.98 2.52
C GLN A 451 15.45 -8.83 3.56
N ASP A 452 16.67 -8.49 3.16
CA ASP A 452 17.80 -8.30 4.06
C ASP A 452 17.55 -7.20 5.10
N ALA A 453 16.91 -6.09 4.69
CA ALA A 453 16.47 -5.02 5.58
C ALA A 453 15.40 -5.51 6.56
N GLY A 454 14.47 -6.36 6.10
CA GLY A 454 13.45 -6.98 6.95
C GLY A 454 14.05 -7.94 7.97
N ASP A 455 15.04 -8.74 7.58
CA ASP A 455 15.77 -9.61 8.48
C ASP A 455 16.59 -8.80 9.51
N ALA A 456 17.16 -7.67 9.10
CA ALA A 456 17.83 -6.74 10.00
C ALA A 456 16.88 -6.08 11.00
N GLU A 457 15.68 -5.69 10.54
CA GLU A 457 14.62 -5.14 11.38
C GLU A 457 14.15 -6.18 12.40
N HIS A 458 13.94 -7.43 11.98
CA HIS A 458 13.56 -8.53 12.87
C HIS A 458 14.62 -8.84 13.93
N ARG A 459 15.92 -8.73 13.60
CA ARG A 459 17.02 -8.87 14.58
C ARG A 459 17.11 -7.70 15.57
N ALA A 460 16.56 -6.54 15.22
CA ALA A 460 16.58 -5.36 16.07
C ALA A 460 15.45 -5.38 17.11
N LYS A 461 14.34 -6.07 16.81
CA LYS A 461 13.22 -6.37 17.70
C LYS A 461 13.62 -7.40 18.76
#